data_AF-A0A7J6R8D5-F1
#
_entry.id   AF-A0A7J6R8D5-F1
#
_cell.length_a   1.000
_cell.length_b   1.000
_cell.length_c   1.000
_cell.angle_alpha   90.00
_cell.angle_beta   90.00
_cell.angle_gamma   90.00
#
_symmetry.space_group_name_H-M   'P 1'
#
loop_
_entity.id
_entity.type
_entity.pdbx_description
1 polymer ?
#
loop_
_entity_poly.entity_id
_entity_poly.type
_entity_poly.pdbx_seq_one_letter_code
_entity_poly.pdbx_strand_id
1 'polypeptide(L)'
;MPAQMVTNVDTPLEIIDGPEPDDEEMDEDDEAAMAFYRANNVESNLPNVTVGGCGAHWDDDCVRVREGQLFVDLSRRTPPVDDTALCSFCEWLDQRKLPVVLGNYKYVKRTGATVDLSDNRVGARGIEMLLNTLRAHEVPCTVMRAYRNVLTDEVVDTFVEYLYNQPAAFPMTALQISHNRLTQQAALRLIKAAVSCGHYPMRVSRRPLWLRLELNEIYRPEDIVLNGFNEGGPMV
;
A
#
# COMPACT_ATOMS: atom_id res chain seq x y z
N MET A 1 36.70 -2.04 52.08
CA MET A 1 37.68 -2.73 51.20
C MET A 1 37.08 -2.76 49.80
N PRO A 2 37.73 -2.20 48.77
CA PRO A 2 37.17 -2.18 47.42
C PRO A 2 37.45 -3.50 46.71
N ALA A 3 36.41 -4.07 46.10
CA ALA A 3 36.52 -5.26 45.27
C ALA A 3 37.21 -4.91 43.94
N GLN A 4 38.30 -5.60 43.63
CA GLN A 4 38.98 -5.50 42.35
C GLN A 4 38.22 -6.33 41.31
N MET A 5 37.74 -5.68 40.25
CA MET A 5 37.28 -6.33 39.04
C MET A 5 38.48 -6.69 38.17
N VAL A 6 38.65 -7.99 37.90
CA VAL A 6 39.64 -8.54 36.99
C VAL A 6 38.98 -8.69 35.62
N THR A 7 39.47 -7.97 34.62
CA THR A 7 39.07 -8.14 33.22
C THR A 7 39.97 -9.19 32.57
N ASN A 8 39.43 -10.37 32.29
CA ASN A 8 40.08 -11.36 31.42
C ASN A 8 39.87 -10.95 29.96
N VAL A 9 41.00 -10.75 29.28
CA VAL A 9 41.14 -10.48 27.85
C VAL A 9 41.57 -11.79 27.17
N ASP A 10 41.18 -11.94 25.90
CA ASP A 10 41.70 -12.92 24.93
C ASP A 10 41.18 -14.37 24.97
N THR A 11 39.94 -14.57 24.51
CA THR A 11 39.57 -15.82 23.83
C THR A 11 39.25 -15.51 22.36
N PRO A 12 40.03 -15.98 21.38
CA PRO A 12 39.69 -15.86 19.96
C PRO A 12 38.38 -16.58 19.66
N LEU A 13 37.49 -15.92 18.94
CA LEU A 13 36.28 -16.53 18.39
C LEU A 13 36.70 -17.54 17.31
N GLU A 14 36.55 -18.83 17.59
CA GLU A 14 36.63 -19.86 16.55
C GLU A 14 35.43 -19.70 15.61
N ILE A 15 35.72 -19.43 14.35
CA ILE A 15 34.75 -19.42 13.26
C ILE A 15 34.39 -20.88 13.03
N ILE A 16 33.19 -21.28 13.43
CA ILE A 16 32.62 -22.58 13.10
C ILE A 16 32.15 -22.45 11.65
N ASP A 17 32.92 -23.03 10.72
CA ASP A 17 32.48 -23.20 9.33
C ASP A 17 31.21 -24.07 9.33
N GLY A 18 30.09 -23.43 9.01
CA GLY A 18 28.84 -24.13 8.76
C GLY A 18 28.98 -25.02 7.52
N PRO A 19 28.15 -26.07 7.40
CA PRO A 19 28.15 -26.91 6.20
C PRO A 19 27.97 -26.01 4.97
N GLU A 20 28.86 -26.19 3.99
CA GLU A 20 28.70 -25.56 2.69
C GLU A 20 27.29 -25.91 2.18
N PRO A 21 26.51 -24.93 1.71
CA PRO A 21 25.18 -25.20 1.18
C PRO A 21 25.33 -26.23 0.06
N ASP A 22 24.66 -27.37 0.22
CA ASP A 22 24.58 -28.37 -0.84
C ASP A 22 24.13 -27.64 -2.11
N ASP A 23 24.89 -27.79 -3.18
CA ASP A 23 24.55 -27.37 -4.53
C ASP A 23 23.32 -28.18 -4.99
N GLU A 24 22.15 -27.90 -4.42
CA GLU A 24 20.88 -28.38 -4.95
C GLU A 24 20.76 -27.78 -6.36
N GLU A 25 20.88 -28.65 -7.36
CA GLU A 25 20.70 -28.35 -8.78
C GLU A 25 19.47 -27.47 -8.94
N MET A 26 19.71 -26.19 -9.25
CA MET A 26 18.65 -25.24 -9.58
C MET A 26 18.02 -25.74 -10.88
N ASP A 27 16.77 -26.21 -10.80
CA ASP A 27 16.04 -26.72 -11.95
C ASP A 27 16.07 -25.69 -13.10
N GLU A 28 16.25 -26.16 -14.35
CA GLU A 28 16.36 -25.29 -15.55
C GLU A 28 15.18 -24.31 -15.68
N ASP A 29 14.02 -24.66 -15.12
CA ASP A 29 12.82 -23.82 -15.07
C ASP A 29 12.98 -22.59 -14.15
N ASP A 30 13.74 -22.71 -13.05
CA ASP A 30 14.03 -21.61 -12.13
C ASP A 30 15.09 -20.66 -12.68
N GLU A 31 16.05 -21.18 -13.45
CA GLU A 31 17.03 -20.34 -14.15
C GLU A 31 16.36 -19.50 -15.25
N ALA A 32 15.42 -20.08 -16.00
CA ALA A 32 14.64 -19.36 -17.01
C ALA A 32 13.75 -18.27 -16.39
N ALA A 33 13.12 -18.55 -15.24
CA ALA A 33 12.34 -17.57 -14.50
C ALA A 33 13.22 -16.41 -14.01
N MET A 34 14.39 -16.69 -13.45
CA MET A 34 15.33 -15.67 -12.98
C MET A 34 15.97 -14.87 -14.11
N ALA A 35 16.27 -15.50 -15.25
CA ALA A 35 16.75 -14.82 -16.45
C ALA A 35 15.69 -13.87 -17.03
N PHE A 36 14.42 -14.27 -17.04
CA PHE A 36 13.30 -13.41 -17.42
C PHE A 36 13.13 -12.22 -16.47
N TYR A 37 13.29 -12.43 -15.15
CA TYR A 37 13.28 -11.33 -14.18
C TYR A 37 14.44 -10.35 -14.40
N ARG A 38 15.65 -10.84 -14.67
CA ARG A 38 16.82 -9.97 -14.97
C ARG A 38 16.65 -9.21 -16.28
N ALA A 39 16.08 -9.84 -17.31
CA ALA A 39 15.89 -9.23 -18.63
C ALA A 39 14.80 -8.14 -18.64
N ASN A 40 13.78 -8.25 -17.79
CA ASN A 40 12.67 -7.28 -17.73
C ASN A 40 12.86 -6.16 -16.69
N ASN A 41 13.97 -6.18 -15.96
CA ASN A 41 14.38 -5.10 -15.05
C ASN A 41 15.27 -4.05 -15.75
N VAL A 42 15.36 -4.10 -17.08
CA VAL A 42 16.05 -3.09 -17.89
C VAL A 42 15.17 -1.84 -17.91
N GLU A 43 15.69 -0.75 -17.34
CA GLU A 43 15.07 0.57 -17.30
C GLU A 43 14.54 0.97 -18.69
N SER A 44 13.23 1.19 -18.77
CA SER A 44 12.58 1.54 -20.03
C SER A 44 12.93 2.98 -20.42
N ASN A 45 13.85 3.14 -21.38
CA ASN A 45 14.17 4.42 -22.03
C ASN A 45 13.02 4.86 -22.97
N LEU A 46 11.88 5.26 -22.41
CA LEU A 46 10.81 5.88 -23.18
C LEU A 46 10.95 7.41 -23.15
N PRO A 47 10.80 8.12 -24.28
CA PRO A 47 10.95 9.56 -24.34
C PRO A 47 9.82 10.28 -23.56
N ASN A 48 10.19 11.27 -22.75
CA ASN A 48 9.26 12.13 -22.03
C ASN A 48 8.36 12.91 -23.01
N VAL A 49 7.07 12.57 -23.04
CA VAL A 49 6.05 13.32 -23.79
C VAL A 49 5.33 14.27 -22.83
N THR A 50 5.54 15.57 -22.95
CA THR A 50 4.82 16.60 -22.19
C THR A 50 3.36 16.72 -22.66
N VAL A 51 2.39 16.43 -21.80
CA VAL A 51 0.97 16.80 -22.03
C VAL A 51 0.78 18.20 -21.49
N GLY A 52 0.28 19.11 -22.32
CA GLY A 52 -0.07 20.47 -21.92
C GLY A 52 -1.31 20.48 -21.04
N GLY A 53 -1.12 20.59 -19.73
CA GLY A 53 -2.16 20.82 -18.74
C GLY A 53 -1.54 20.90 -17.34
N CYS A 54 -1.61 22.08 -16.72
CA CYS A 54 -1.28 22.31 -15.31
C CYS A 54 0.03 21.68 -14.76
N GLY A 55 1.18 21.97 -15.39
CA GLY A 55 2.49 22.18 -14.73
C GLY A 55 3.15 21.05 -13.89
N ALA A 56 2.43 20.00 -13.49
CA ALA A 56 2.99 18.86 -12.77
C ALA A 56 3.45 17.83 -13.81
N HIS A 57 4.75 17.78 -14.06
CA HIS A 57 5.34 16.72 -14.86
C HIS A 57 5.41 15.45 -14.01
N TRP A 58 4.45 14.54 -14.19
CA TRP A 58 4.54 13.20 -13.61
C TRP A 58 5.65 12.44 -14.32
N ASP A 59 6.64 12.00 -13.54
CA ASP A 59 7.80 11.25 -14.02
C ASP A 59 7.60 9.74 -13.81
N ASP A 60 8.50 8.97 -14.39
CA ASP A 60 8.52 7.51 -14.25
C ASP A 60 8.88 7.07 -12.82
N ASP A 61 9.45 7.94 -11.99
CA ASP A 61 9.80 7.64 -10.60
C ASP A 61 8.57 7.56 -9.69
N CYS A 62 7.48 8.25 -10.05
CA CYS A 62 6.19 8.17 -9.36
C CYS A 62 5.55 6.78 -9.47
N VAL A 63 5.81 6.05 -10.57
CA VAL A 63 5.13 4.78 -10.87
C VAL A 63 6.14 3.74 -11.32
N ARG A 64 6.42 2.78 -10.43
CA ARG A 64 7.40 1.72 -10.66
C ARG A 64 6.76 0.35 -10.50
N VAL A 65 7.26 -0.65 -11.21
CA VAL A 65 6.87 -2.05 -10.99
C VAL A 65 8.03 -2.76 -10.33
N ARG A 66 7.78 -3.40 -9.19
CA ARG A 66 8.78 -4.21 -8.47
C ARG A 66 8.15 -5.50 -8.02
N GLU A 67 8.84 -6.62 -8.22
CA GLU A 67 8.40 -7.95 -7.75
C GLU A 67 6.95 -8.27 -8.16
N GLY A 68 6.59 -7.89 -9.38
CA GLY A 68 5.24 -8.11 -9.86
C GLY A 68 4.23 -7.01 -9.52
N GLN A 69 4.51 -6.14 -8.55
CA GLN A 69 3.53 -5.21 -7.98
C GLN A 69 3.74 -3.78 -8.49
N LEU A 70 2.63 -3.05 -8.67
CA LEU A 70 2.65 -1.61 -8.99
C LEU A 70 2.93 -0.80 -7.72
N PHE A 71 3.89 0.12 -7.77
CA PHE A 71 4.18 1.07 -6.72
C PHE A 71 3.89 2.47 -7.23
N VAL A 72 2.98 3.16 -6.56
CA VAL A 72 2.69 4.58 -6.77
C VAL A 72 3.23 5.34 -5.57
N ASP A 73 4.31 6.09 -5.76
CA ASP A 73 4.94 6.90 -4.71
C ASP A 73 4.79 8.38 -5.05
N LEU A 74 3.84 9.01 -4.38
CA LEU A 74 3.60 10.45 -4.39
C LEU A 74 3.81 11.03 -2.99
N SER A 75 4.60 10.38 -2.14
CA SER A 75 4.84 10.86 -0.78
C SER A 75 5.68 12.14 -0.78
N ARG A 76 5.39 13.05 0.17
CA ARG A 76 6.21 14.26 0.47
C ARG A 76 6.56 15.12 -0.75
N ARG A 77 5.63 15.30 -1.69
CA ARG A 77 5.90 16.07 -2.92
C ARG A 77 6.03 17.56 -2.61
N THR A 78 6.80 18.25 -3.44
CA THR A 78 7.00 19.70 -3.35
C THR A 78 6.72 20.32 -4.73
N PRO A 79 5.61 21.07 -4.91
CA PRO A 79 4.58 21.37 -3.92
C PRO A 79 3.79 20.12 -3.47
N PRO A 80 3.15 20.15 -2.26
CA PRO A 80 2.32 19.05 -1.80
C PRO A 80 1.19 18.73 -2.78
N VAL A 81 0.92 17.44 -2.99
CA VAL A 81 -0.20 16.99 -3.85
C VAL A 81 -1.52 17.29 -3.16
N ASP A 82 -2.38 18.05 -3.82
CA ASP A 82 -3.78 18.22 -3.42
C ASP A 82 -4.72 17.39 -4.33
N ASP A 83 -6.03 17.50 -4.13
CA ASP A 83 -7.01 16.78 -4.96
C ASP A 83 -6.92 17.15 -6.45
N THR A 84 -6.60 18.40 -6.77
CA THR A 84 -6.51 18.83 -8.18
C THR A 84 -5.30 18.19 -8.84
N ALA A 85 -4.15 18.22 -8.16
CA ALA A 85 -2.93 17.56 -8.62
C ALA A 85 -3.12 16.04 -8.70
N LEU A 86 -3.75 15.41 -7.70
CA LEU A 86 -3.98 13.96 -7.72
C LEU A 86 -4.96 13.56 -8.83
N CYS A 87 -6.00 14.34 -9.13
CA CYS A 87 -6.85 14.11 -10.29
C CYS A 87 -6.07 14.19 -11.61
N SER A 88 -5.21 15.20 -11.79
CA SER A 88 -4.35 15.30 -12.98
C SER A 88 -3.36 14.13 -13.09
N PHE A 89 -2.82 13.67 -11.96
CA PHE A 89 -2.03 12.44 -11.91
C PHE A 89 -2.83 11.23 -12.38
N CYS A 90 -4.08 11.09 -11.91
CA CYS A 90 -4.93 9.96 -12.28
C CYS A 90 -5.26 9.96 -13.78
N GLU A 91 -5.51 11.13 -14.39
CA GLU A 91 -5.70 11.25 -15.85
C GLU A 91 -4.45 10.81 -16.62
N TRP A 92 -3.26 11.24 -16.18
CA TRP A 92 -2.00 10.80 -16.77
C TRP A 92 -1.76 9.30 -16.57
N LEU A 93 -2.03 8.79 -15.37
CA LEU A 93 -1.87 7.39 -15.00
C LEU A 93 -2.75 6.50 -15.87
N ASP A 94 -4.02 6.87 -16.01
CA ASP A 94 -5.05 6.20 -16.82
C ASP A 94 -4.67 6.16 -18.30
N GLN A 95 -4.35 7.31 -18.88
CA GLN A 95 -4.18 7.44 -20.33
C GLN A 95 -2.82 6.97 -20.83
N ARG A 96 -1.78 7.02 -19.99
CA ARG A 96 -0.39 6.85 -20.45
C ARG A 96 0.32 5.72 -19.74
N LYS A 97 0.37 5.74 -18.41
CA LYS A 97 1.29 4.87 -17.68
C LYS A 97 0.73 3.47 -17.47
N LEU A 98 -0.53 3.32 -17.05
CA LEU A 98 -1.15 2.02 -16.81
C LEU A 98 -1.25 1.14 -18.08
N PRO A 99 -1.65 1.64 -19.26
CA PRO A 99 -1.68 0.81 -20.47
C PRO A 99 -0.31 0.21 -20.81
N VAL A 100 0.76 1.00 -20.68
CA VAL A 100 2.13 0.54 -20.94
C VAL A 100 2.57 -0.48 -19.89
N VAL A 101 2.34 -0.17 -18.61
CA VAL A 101 2.68 -1.07 -17.49
C VAL A 101 1.95 -2.40 -17.65
N LEU A 102 0.64 -2.41 -17.92
CA LEU A 102 -0.15 -3.62 -18.02
C LEU A 102 0.16 -4.42 -19.31
N GLY A 103 0.61 -3.75 -20.37
CA GLY A 103 1.12 -4.41 -21.57
C GLY A 103 2.39 -5.22 -21.29
N ASN A 104 3.30 -4.66 -20.49
CA ASN A 104 4.59 -5.27 -20.17
C ASN A 104 4.52 -6.22 -18.96
N TYR A 105 3.63 -5.95 -18.00
CA TYR A 105 3.60 -6.57 -16.68
C TYR A 105 2.20 -7.06 -16.32
N LYS A 106 1.70 -8.07 -17.06
CA LYS A 106 0.33 -8.60 -16.92
C LYS A 106 -0.03 -9.10 -15.52
N TYR A 107 0.97 -9.52 -14.74
CA TYR A 107 0.80 -9.99 -13.36
C TYR A 107 0.37 -8.89 -12.38
N VAL A 108 0.50 -7.60 -12.74
CA VAL A 108 0.11 -6.46 -11.87
C VAL A 108 -1.35 -6.53 -11.46
N LYS A 109 -2.23 -7.05 -12.33
CA LYS A 109 -3.66 -7.27 -12.00
C LYS A 109 -3.87 -8.28 -10.87
N ARG A 110 -2.89 -9.17 -10.63
CA ARG A 110 -2.92 -10.22 -9.60
C ARG A 110 -2.13 -9.85 -8.35
N THR A 111 -1.19 -8.93 -8.43
CA THR A 111 -0.36 -8.49 -7.28
C THR A 111 -0.85 -7.16 -6.70
N GLY A 112 -1.56 -6.38 -7.51
CA GLY A 112 -2.16 -5.11 -7.15
C GLY A 112 -1.18 -3.94 -7.13
N ALA A 113 -1.58 -2.91 -6.39
CA ALA A 113 -0.85 -1.67 -6.22
C ALA A 113 -0.62 -1.34 -4.74
N THR A 114 0.61 -0.93 -4.44
CA THR A 114 0.98 -0.23 -3.22
C THR A 114 1.04 1.26 -3.53
N VAL A 115 0.22 2.05 -2.84
CA VAL A 115 0.11 3.49 -3.03
C VAL A 115 0.59 4.22 -1.78
N ASP A 116 1.48 5.19 -1.96
CA ASP A 116 1.92 6.11 -0.92
C ASP A 116 1.64 7.57 -1.31
N LEU A 117 0.72 8.21 -0.59
CA LEU A 117 0.29 9.59 -0.72
C LEU A 117 0.66 10.41 0.53
N SER A 118 1.57 9.93 1.36
CA SER A 118 1.77 10.48 2.71
C SER A 118 2.44 11.86 2.71
N ASP A 119 2.16 12.67 3.74
CA ASP A 119 2.65 14.05 3.89
C ASP A 119 2.28 14.96 2.69
N ASN A 120 0.99 15.02 2.36
CA ASN A 120 0.42 15.83 1.28
C ASN A 120 -0.84 16.60 1.74
N ARG A 121 -1.67 17.04 0.79
CA ARG A 121 -2.95 17.74 1.02
C ARG A 121 -4.10 17.06 0.27
N VAL A 122 -4.05 15.74 0.16
CA VAL A 122 -5.08 14.95 -0.52
C VAL A 122 -6.33 14.87 0.37
N GLY A 123 -7.49 15.06 -0.24
CA GLY A 123 -8.83 14.95 0.33
C GLY A 123 -9.59 13.75 -0.23
N ALA A 124 -10.91 13.72 -0.01
CA ALA A 124 -11.76 12.61 -0.42
C ALA A 124 -11.82 12.44 -1.95
N ARG A 125 -11.93 13.55 -2.69
CA ARG A 125 -12.05 13.54 -4.15
C ARG A 125 -10.83 12.93 -4.84
N GLY A 126 -9.62 13.25 -4.38
CA GLY A 126 -8.40 12.69 -4.96
C GLY A 126 -8.29 11.18 -4.73
N ILE A 127 -8.64 10.71 -3.53
CA ILE A 127 -8.66 9.27 -3.20
C ILE A 127 -9.70 8.53 -4.05
N GLU A 128 -10.90 9.09 -4.21
CA GLU A 128 -11.96 8.52 -5.04
C GLU A 128 -11.51 8.37 -6.49
N MET A 129 -10.96 9.44 -7.09
CA MET A 129 -10.46 9.39 -8.45
C MET A 129 -9.38 8.32 -8.61
N LEU A 130 -8.41 8.26 -7.69
CA LEU A 130 -7.33 7.28 -7.76
C LEU A 130 -7.82 5.83 -7.69
N LEU A 131 -8.70 5.52 -6.73
CA LEU A 131 -9.26 4.18 -6.57
C LEU A 131 -10.10 3.78 -7.79
N ASN A 132 -10.85 4.73 -8.37
CA ASN A 132 -11.60 4.51 -9.60
C ASN A 132 -10.69 4.26 -10.81
N THR A 133 -9.61 5.03 -10.96
CA THR A 133 -8.60 4.80 -12.02
C THR A 133 -7.98 3.42 -11.90
N LEU A 134 -7.51 3.03 -10.71
CA LEU A 134 -6.93 1.70 -10.49
C LEU A 134 -7.93 0.58 -10.78
N ARG A 135 -9.18 0.75 -10.33
CA ARG A 135 -10.29 -0.20 -10.57
C ARG A 135 -10.62 -0.34 -12.05
N ALA A 136 -10.67 0.75 -12.81
CA ALA A 136 -10.94 0.74 -14.25
C ALA A 136 -9.91 -0.10 -15.04
N HIS A 137 -8.69 -0.20 -14.52
CA HIS A 137 -7.60 -1.00 -15.08
C HIS A 137 -7.47 -2.40 -14.45
N GLU A 138 -8.41 -2.80 -13.59
CA GLU A 138 -8.39 -4.06 -12.83
C GLU A 138 -7.13 -4.23 -11.97
N VAL A 139 -6.58 -3.13 -11.45
CA VAL A 139 -5.43 -3.14 -10.55
C VAL A 139 -5.93 -2.92 -9.12
N PRO A 140 -6.01 -3.96 -8.27
CA PRO A 140 -6.47 -3.78 -6.89
C PRO A 140 -5.43 -3.00 -6.08
N CYS A 141 -5.82 -1.94 -5.38
CA CYS A 141 -4.99 -1.34 -4.34
C CYS A 141 -4.94 -2.26 -3.10
N THR A 142 -3.77 -2.84 -2.83
CA THR A 142 -3.53 -3.77 -1.73
C THR A 142 -2.95 -3.08 -0.50
N VAL A 143 -2.27 -1.95 -0.68
CA VAL A 143 -1.72 -1.14 0.41
C VAL A 143 -1.94 0.33 0.10
N MET A 144 -2.57 1.05 1.02
CA MET A 144 -2.80 2.48 0.92
C MET A 144 -2.13 3.18 2.12
N ARG A 145 -1.17 4.06 1.86
CA ARG A 145 -0.59 4.98 2.84
C ARG A 145 -1.01 6.39 2.50
N ALA A 146 -1.84 7.00 3.32
CA ALA A 146 -2.32 8.37 3.17
C ALA A 146 -2.30 9.11 4.52
N TYR A 147 -1.25 8.88 5.32
CA TYR A 147 -1.09 9.59 6.59
C TYR A 147 -0.63 11.04 6.37
N ARG A 148 -1.00 11.95 7.28
CA ARG A 148 -0.72 13.39 7.20
C ARG A 148 -1.24 14.03 5.90
N ASN A 149 -2.54 13.89 5.69
CA ASN A 149 -3.28 14.51 4.60
C ASN A 149 -4.41 15.39 5.20
N VAL A 150 -5.40 15.75 4.39
CA VAL A 150 -6.59 16.51 4.84
C VAL A 150 -7.85 15.66 4.76
N LEU A 151 -7.72 14.36 5.02
CA LEU A 151 -8.86 13.43 4.97
C LEU A 151 -9.84 13.72 6.11
N THR A 152 -11.11 13.85 5.76
CA THR A 152 -12.25 14.01 6.68
C THR A 152 -13.17 12.80 6.56
N ASP A 153 -14.27 12.77 7.32
CA ASP A 153 -15.28 11.71 7.27
C ASP A 153 -15.83 11.44 5.85
N GLU A 154 -15.76 12.41 4.94
CA GLU A 154 -16.20 12.28 3.54
C GLU A 154 -15.48 11.14 2.80
N VAL A 155 -14.18 10.89 3.10
CA VAL A 155 -13.42 9.83 2.41
C VAL A 155 -13.87 8.42 2.83
N VAL A 156 -14.57 8.30 3.96
CA VAL A 156 -14.97 7.00 4.51
C VAL A 156 -15.92 6.28 3.56
N ASP A 157 -16.81 7.01 2.90
CA ASP A 157 -17.76 6.41 1.95
C ASP A 157 -17.00 5.73 0.80
N THR A 158 -15.97 6.40 0.26
CA THR A 158 -15.08 5.84 -0.77
C THR A 158 -14.37 4.58 -0.30
N PHE A 159 -13.80 4.59 0.90
CA PHE A 159 -13.11 3.40 1.43
C PHE A 159 -14.08 2.26 1.75
N VAL A 160 -15.26 2.55 2.30
CA VAL A 160 -16.29 1.54 2.57
C VAL A 160 -16.72 0.89 1.25
N GLU A 161 -17.08 1.69 0.24
CA GLU A 161 -17.42 1.18 -1.08
C GLU A 161 -16.29 0.32 -1.66
N TYR A 162 -15.06 0.80 -1.58
CA TYR A 162 -13.90 0.07 -2.07
C TYR A 162 -13.70 -1.28 -1.35
N LEU A 163 -13.85 -1.31 -0.02
CA LEU A 163 -13.71 -2.53 0.76
C LEU A 163 -14.74 -3.60 0.39
N TYR A 164 -15.95 -3.22 -0.02
CA TYR A 164 -16.99 -4.17 -0.49
C TYR A 164 -16.82 -4.60 -1.94
N ASN A 165 -16.25 -3.74 -2.80
CA ASN A 165 -16.20 -3.98 -4.25
C ASN A 165 -14.83 -4.46 -4.76
N GLN A 166 -13.81 -4.54 -3.90
CA GLN A 166 -12.52 -5.08 -4.27
C GLN A 166 -12.57 -6.59 -4.57
N PRO A 167 -11.70 -7.11 -5.45
CA PRO A 167 -11.62 -8.54 -5.71
C PRO A 167 -11.27 -9.34 -4.45
N ALA A 168 -12.07 -10.36 -4.11
CA ALA A 168 -11.84 -11.20 -2.93
C ALA A 168 -10.49 -11.95 -2.93
N ALA A 169 -9.89 -12.16 -4.11
CA ALA A 169 -8.57 -12.76 -4.25
C ALA A 169 -7.44 -11.82 -3.82
N PHE A 170 -7.66 -10.50 -3.90
CA PHE A 170 -6.65 -9.46 -3.67
C PHE A 170 -7.20 -8.34 -2.78
N PRO A 171 -7.64 -8.66 -1.54
CA PRO A 171 -8.16 -7.65 -0.65
C PRO A 171 -7.06 -6.70 -0.18
N MET A 172 -7.44 -5.47 0.15
CA MET A 172 -6.59 -4.48 0.79
C MET A 172 -6.02 -5.05 2.09
N THR A 173 -4.71 -5.08 2.23
CA THR A 173 -4.02 -5.64 3.39
C THR A 173 -3.65 -4.58 4.42
N ALA A 174 -3.47 -3.34 3.99
CA ALA A 174 -3.15 -2.22 4.88
C ALA A 174 -3.77 -0.90 4.42
N LEU A 175 -4.36 -0.19 5.38
CA LEU A 175 -4.90 1.16 5.22
C LEU A 175 -4.34 2.04 6.34
N GLN A 176 -3.42 2.93 5.98
CA GLN A 176 -2.74 3.82 6.92
C GLN A 176 -3.19 5.26 6.69
N ILE A 177 -4.06 5.76 7.56
CA ILE A 177 -4.69 7.10 7.44
C ILE A 177 -4.55 7.90 8.73
N SER A 178 -3.46 7.68 9.47
CA SER A 178 -3.13 8.46 10.67
C SER A 178 -2.86 9.93 10.37
N HIS A 179 -2.96 10.80 11.39
CA HIS A 179 -2.76 12.24 11.26
C HIS A 179 -3.69 12.91 10.22
N ASN A 180 -4.98 12.57 10.26
CA ASN A 180 -6.02 13.20 9.44
C ASN A 180 -7.10 13.78 10.38
N ARG A 181 -8.30 14.06 9.85
CA ARG A 181 -9.42 14.65 10.58
C ARG A 181 -10.64 13.72 10.59
N LEU A 182 -10.40 12.42 10.74
CA LEU A 182 -11.47 11.44 10.86
C LEU A 182 -12.05 11.45 12.27
N THR A 183 -13.37 11.48 12.38
CA THR A 183 -14.05 11.36 13.66
C THR A 183 -14.11 9.92 14.15
N GLN A 184 -14.49 9.74 15.42
CA GLN A 184 -14.80 8.44 15.99
C GLN A 184 -15.89 7.67 15.21
N GLN A 185 -16.90 8.38 14.68
CA GLN A 185 -17.98 7.77 13.90
C GLN A 185 -17.46 7.24 12.56
N ALA A 186 -16.62 8.01 11.87
CA ALA A 186 -15.93 7.59 10.66
C ALA A 186 -15.07 6.34 10.89
N ALA A 187 -14.27 6.33 11.95
CA ALA A 187 -13.45 5.17 12.34
C ALA A 187 -14.31 3.92 12.58
N LEU A 188 -15.41 4.04 13.32
CA LEU A 188 -16.32 2.92 13.57
C LEU A 188 -16.97 2.39 12.28
N ARG A 189 -17.35 3.27 11.35
CA ARG A 189 -17.89 2.88 10.04
C ARG A 189 -16.88 2.09 9.21
N LEU A 190 -15.62 2.52 9.16
CA LEU A 190 -14.55 1.79 8.47
C LEU A 190 -14.32 0.41 9.07
N ILE A 191 -14.26 0.32 10.41
CA ILE A 191 -14.05 -0.95 11.11
C ILE A 191 -15.21 -1.91 10.82
N LYS A 192 -16.46 -1.43 10.90
CA LYS A 192 -17.64 -2.23 10.56
C LYS A 192 -17.60 -2.72 9.12
N ALA A 193 -17.27 -1.86 8.15
CA ALA A 193 -17.14 -2.27 6.77
C ALA A 193 -16.06 -3.34 6.57
N ALA A 194 -14.90 -3.19 7.22
CA ALA A 194 -13.86 -4.22 7.18
C ALA A 194 -14.35 -5.56 7.76
N VAL A 195 -15.07 -5.55 8.88
CA VAL A 195 -15.63 -6.78 9.48
C VAL A 195 -16.71 -7.41 8.56
N SER A 196 -17.57 -6.58 7.96
CA SER A 196 -18.74 -7.03 7.22
C SER A 196 -18.49 -7.33 5.74
N CYS A 197 -17.38 -6.88 5.14
CA CYS A 197 -17.07 -7.14 3.72
C CYS A 197 -16.74 -8.61 3.42
N GLY A 198 -16.49 -9.44 4.44
CA GLY A 198 -16.22 -10.88 4.27
C GLY A 198 -14.83 -11.22 3.72
N HIS A 199 -13.96 -10.22 3.55
CA HIS A 199 -12.57 -10.43 3.11
C HIS A 199 -11.60 -10.74 4.25
N TYR A 200 -11.96 -10.40 5.50
CA TYR A 200 -11.07 -10.54 6.66
C TYR A 200 -11.69 -11.46 7.73
N PRO A 201 -10.87 -12.28 8.41
CA PRO A 201 -9.47 -12.56 8.07
C PRO A 201 -9.37 -13.25 6.70
N MET A 202 -8.29 -12.98 5.95
CA MET A 202 -8.09 -13.60 4.63
C MET A 202 -8.17 -15.12 4.74
N ARG A 203 -8.93 -15.78 3.86
CA ARG A 203 -9.20 -17.24 3.97
C ARG A 203 -7.93 -18.08 4.05
N VAL A 204 -6.92 -17.75 3.25
CA VAL A 204 -5.67 -18.50 3.14
C VAL A 204 -4.67 -18.08 4.21
N SER A 205 -4.32 -16.79 4.28
CA SER A 205 -3.24 -16.31 5.15
C SER A 205 -3.69 -15.99 6.57
N ARG A 206 -5.00 -15.99 6.83
CA ARG A 206 -5.63 -15.53 8.09
C ARG A 206 -5.22 -14.11 8.52
N ARG A 207 -4.69 -13.32 7.58
CA ARG A 207 -4.23 -11.95 7.86
C ARG A 207 -5.44 -11.02 8.02
N PRO A 208 -5.45 -10.16 9.05
CA PRO A 208 -6.45 -9.10 9.18
C PRO A 208 -6.11 -7.93 8.23
N LEU A 209 -7.04 -6.99 8.09
CA LEU A 209 -6.73 -5.66 7.58
C LEU A 209 -5.89 -4.91 8.61
N TRP A 210 -4.70 -4.45 8.23
CA TRP A 210 -3.92 -3.54 9.06
C TRP A 210 -4.44 -2.11 8.89
N LEU A 211 -5.35 -1.71 9.77
CA LEU A 211 -5.93 -0.37 9.82
C LEU A 211 -5.19 0.49 10.86
N ARG A 212 -4.64 1.64 10.44
CA ARG A 212 -3.89 2.57 11.30
C ARG A 212 -4.55 3.95 11.32
N LEU A 213 -5.06 4.35 12.48
CA LEU A 213 -5.94 5.51 12.68
C LEU A 213 -5.39 6.56 13.67
N GLU A 214 -4.15 6.44 14.16
CA GLU A 214 -3.69 7.35 15.23
C GLU A 214 -3.73 8.84 14.82
N LEU A 215 -3.86 9.72 15.81
CA LEU A 215 -3.80 11.18 15.63
C LEU A 215 -4.85 11.72 14.65
N ASN A 216 -6.01 11.07 14.64
CA ASN A 216 -7.27 11.58 14.09
C ASN A 216 -8.12 12.21 15.21
N GLU A 217 -9.31 12.70 14.87
CA GLU A 217 -10.29 13.29 15.82
C GLU A 217 -11.13 12.20 16.52
N ILE A 218 -10.43 11.16 17.01
CA ILE A 218 -11.03 10.03 17.72
C ILE A 218 -10.89 10.28 19.23
N TYR A 219 -11.99 10.67 19.85
CA TYR A 219 -12.08 10.76 21.30
C TYR A 219 -12.38 9.37 21.87
N ARG A 220 -11.67 8.99 22.94
CA ARG A 220 -11.91 7.72 23.67
C ARG A 220 -11.93 6.49 22.76
N PRO A 221 -10.78 6.08 22.19
CA PRO A 221 -10.70 4.93 21.29
C PRO A 221 -11.25 3.62 21.89
N GLU A 222 -11.28 3.50 23.22
CA GLU A 222 -11.93 2.40 23.93
C GLU A 222 -13.42 2.25 23.59
N ASP A 223 -14.12 3.35 23.34
CA ASP A 223 -15.55 3.34 23.03
C ASP A 223 -15.82 2.75 21.63
N ILE A 224 -14.85 2.82 20.69
CA ILE A 224 -14.96 2.14 19.38
C ILE A 224 -14.99 0.63 19.58
N VAL A 225 -14.13 0.12 20.45
CA VAL A 225 -14.06 -1.31 20.76
C VAL A 225 -15.35 -1.75 21.44
N LEU A 226 -15.79 -1.02 22.47
CA LEU A 226 -16.99 -1.37 23.24
C LEU A 226 -18.28 -1.29 22.41
N ASN A 227 -18.46 -0.21 21.63
CA ASN A 227 -19.67 -0.01 20.82
C ASN A 227 -19.71 -0.94 19.60
N GLY A 228 -18.54 -1.32 19.07
CA GLY A 228 -18.45 -2.30 17.99
C GLY A 228 -19.08 -3.65 18.32
N PHE A 229 -19.04 -4.07 19.59
CA PHE A 229 -19.62 -5.34 20.04
C PHE A 229 -21.11 -5.27 20.35
N ASN A 230 -21.63 -4.13 20.80
CA ASN A 230 -23.00 -4.04 21.29
C ASN A 230 -24.07 -3.89 20.19
N GLU A 231 -23.71 -3.42 19.00
CA GLU A 231 -24.65 -3.28 17.88
C GLU A 231 -24.70 -4.51 16.97
N GLY A 232 -23.82 -5.49 17.19
CA GLY A 232 -23.86 -6.80 16.57
C GLY A 232 -24.60 -7.79 17.46
N GLY A 233 -25.92 -7.89 17.32
CA GLY A 233 -26.64 -9.08 17.80
C GLY A 233 -25.97 -10.36 17.27
N PRO A 234 -26.16 -11.51 17.95
CA PRO A 234 -25.36 -12.71 17.72
C PRO A 234 -25.27 -13.04 16.23
N MET A 235 -24.05 -13.08 15.69
CA MET A 235 -23.78 -13.64 14.38
C MET A 235 -23.95 -15.15 14.49
N VAL A 236 -25.14 -15.63 14.10
CA VAL A 236 -25.48 -17.04 13.89
C VAL A 236 -24.97 -17.49 12.54
#